data_AF-S4NRH8-F1
#
_entry.id   AF-S4NRH8-F1
#
_cell.length_a   1.000
_cell.length_b   1.000
_cell.length_c   1.000
_cell.angle_alpha   90.00
_cell.angle_beta   90.00
_cell.angle_gamma   90.00
#
_symmetry.space_group_name_H-M   'P 1'
#
loop_
_entity.id
_entity.type
_entity.pdbx_description
1 polymer ?
#
loop_
_entity_poly.entity_id
_entity_poly.type
_entity_poly.pdbx_seq_one_letter_code
_entity_poly.pdbx_strand_id
1 'polypeptide(L)'
;LQPNKGTEIQFYAATTLHTKILRCWNEVPPESYTELKEKILQSVIAYSKGPKIVTNRLCISLAAFILQQGSADVAEILRPLSTAENTSLLLEVLTVIPEEYTSMTMGSAMRSKNRAALNQASGMVLDDMLRYLETVYNDYNTASPSEETVHAWTCAANCVASWLTLDGQDRLDSA
;
A
#
# COMPACT_ATOMS: atom_id res chain seq x y z
N LEU A 1 6.09 12.37 12.15
CA LEU A 1 5.00 13.36 12.08
C LEU A 1 4.60 13.78 13.48
N GLN A 2 4.26 15.05 13.72
CA GLN A 2 3.85 15.54 15.05
C GLN A 2 2.31 15.56 15.15
N PRO A 3 1.68 14.73 16.01
CA PRO A 3 0.22 14.59 16.06
C PRO A 3 -0.51 15.83 16.60
N ASN A 4 0.21 16.71 17.30
CA ASN A 4 -0.31 17.98 17.83
C ASN A 4 -0.36 19.13 16.81
N LYS A 5 0.12 18.92 15.58
CA LYS A 5 0.01 19.90 14.49
C LYS A 5 -1.32 19.75 13.76
N GLY A 6 -1.81 20.82 13.13
CA GLY A 6 -3.03 20.77 12.33
C GLY A 6 -2.92 19.79 11.15
N THR A 7 -4.06 19.26 10.71
CA THR A 7 -4.15 18.25 9.64
C THR A 7 -3.45 18.68 8.36
N GLU A 8 -3.55 19.95 7.96
CA GLU A 8 -2.87 20.49 6.78
C GLU A 8 -1.34 20.40 6.89
N ILE A 9 -0.78 20.68 8.06
CA ILE A 9 0.66 20.59 8.32
C ILE A 9 1.11 19.12 8.29
N GLN A 10 0.31 18.22 8.87
CA GLN A 10 0.60 16.79 8.84
C GLN A 10 0.54 16.24 7.41
N PHE A 11 -0.46 16.63 6.63
CA PHE A 11 -0.61 16.24 5.23
C PHE A 11 0.52 16.78 4.36
N TYR A 12 0.94 18.03 4.57
CA TYR A 12 2.10 18.61 3.88
C TYR A 12 3.38 17.81 4.18
N ALA A 13 3.60 17.44 5.44
CA ALA A 13 4.74 16.62 5.84
C ALA A 13 4.70 15.21 5.23
N ALA A 14 3.53 14.55 5.21
CA ALA A 14 3.36 13.25 4.55
C ALA A 14 3.60 13.34 3.03
N THR A 15 3.13 14.42 2.40
CA THR A 15 3.35 14.68 0.96
C THR A 15 4.81 14.97 0.65
N THR A 16 5.50 15.68 1.54
CA THR A 16 6.94 15.95 1.43
C THR A 16 7.74 14.65 1.54
N LEU A 17 7.39 13.78 2.49
CA LEU A 17 8.00 12.45 2.63
C LEU A 17 7.84 11.63 1.34
N HIS A 18 6.61 11.49 0.84
CA HIS A 18 6.33 10.82 -0.43
C HIS A 18 7.18 11.38 -1.58
N THR A 19 7.20 12.70 -1.74
CA THR A 19 7.98 13.37 -2.80
C THR A 19 9.48 13.09 -2.67
N LYS A 20 10.02 13.08 -1.45
CA LYS A 20 11.42 12.76 -1.18
C LYS A 20 11.75 11.31 -1.51
N ILE A 21 10.89 10.36 -1.17
CA ILE A 21 11.05 8.95 -1.54
C ILE A 21 11.06 8.80 -3.07
N LEU A 22 10.17 9.52 -3.78
CA LEU A 22 10.10 9.43 -5.24
C LEU A 22 11.30 10.08 -5.96
N ARG A 23 11.69 11.29 -5.53
CA ARG A 23 12.60 12.15 -6.32
C ARG A 23 14.03 12.19 -5.80
N CYS A 24 14.22 11.84 -4.54
CA CYS A 24 15.48 12.01 -3.82
C CYS A 24 15.94 10.69 -3.18
N TRP A 25 15.53 9.54 -3.74
CA TRP A 25 15.88 8.23 -3.19
C TRP A 25 17.40 8.02 -3.09
N ASN A 26 18.14 8.55 -4.05
CA ASN A 26 19.61 8.55 -4.08
C ASN A 26 20.26 9.36 -2.95
N GLU A 27 19.52 10.23 -2.25
CA GLU A 27 20.00 10.94 -1.04
C GLU A 27 19.96 10.02 0.20
N VAL A 28 19.24 8.89 0.17
CA VAL A 28 19.12 7.96 1.29
C VAL A 28 20.24 6.92 1.19
N PRO A 29 21.16 6.86 2.17
CA PRO A 29 22.23 5.88 2.13
C PRO A 29 21.68 4.46 2.46
N PRO A 30 22.23 3.38 1.86
CA PRO A 30 21.70 2.02 2.02
C PRO A 30 21.57 1.54 3.47
N GLU A 31 22.50 1.93 4.34
CA GLU A 31 22.48 1.62 5.77
C GLU A 31 21.26 2.20 6.51
N SER A 32 20.64 3.25 5.99
CA SER A 32 19.46 3.88 6.57
C SER A 32 18.14 3.31 6.04
N TYR A 33 18.14 2.36 5.09
CA TYR A 33 16.91 1.81 4.52
C TYR A 33 16.04 1.11 5.56
N THR A 34 16.66 0.33 6.45
CA THR A 34 15.93 -0.35 7.53
C THR A 34 15.29 0.65 8.49
N GLU A 35 16.05 1.67 8.94
CA GLU A 35 15.54 2.69 9.84
C GLU A 35 14.42 3.51 9.19
N LEU A 36 14.56 3.85 7.90
CA LEU A 36 13.54 4.58 7.15
C LEU A 36 12.25 3.74 7.03
N LYS A 37 12.38 2.46 6.67
CA LYS A 37 11.25 1.51 6.63
C LYS A 37 10.49 1.50 7.95
N GLU A 38 11.21 1.33 9.06
CA GLU A 38 10.63 1.28 10.40
C GLU A 38 9.91 2.58 10.76
N LYS A 39 10.51 3.75 10.47
CA LYS A 39 9.90 5.06 10.73
C LYS A 39 8.64 5.31 9.89
N ILE A 40 8.62 4.87 8.64
CA ILE A 40 7.44 4.97 7.77
C ILE A 40 6.33 4.06 8.32
N LEU A 41 6.63 2.79 8.62
CA LEU A 41 5.67 1.84 9.19
C LEU A 41 5.11 2.34 10.53
N GLN A 42 5.96 2.82 11.43
CA GLN A 42 5.52 3.42 12.69
C GLN A 42 4.59 4.61 12.45
N SER A 43 4.88 5.45 11.46
CA SER A 43 4.02 6.59 11.12
C SER A 43 2.67 6.13 10.56
N VAL A 44 2.67 5.14 9.66
CA VAL A 44 1.45 4.53 9.09
C VAL A 44 0.56 3.99 10.22
N ILE A 45 1.11 3.18 11.12
CA ILE A 45 0.38 2.59 12.26
C ILE A 45 -0.11 3.69 13.22
N ALA A 46 0.73 4.66 13.56
CA ALA A 46 0.35 5.73 14.48
C ALA A 46 -0.79 6.62 13.95
N TYR A 47 -0.96 6.68 12.62
CA TYR A 47 -2.03 7.43 11.96
C TYR A 47 -3.21 6.56 11.53
N SER A 48 -3.28 5.28 11.93
CA SER A 48 -4.38 4.38 11.56
C SER A 48 -5.77 4.92 11.93
N LYS A 49 -5.87 5.67 13.05
CA LYS A 49 -7.08 6.34 13.53
C LYS A 49 -7.04 7.87 13.34
N GLY A 50 -6.07 8.35 12.55
CA GLY A 50 -5.86 9.78 12.28
C GLY A 50 -6.72 10.32 11.13
N PRO A 51 -6.48 11.57 10.69
CA PRO A 51 -7.18 12.12 9.54
C PRO A 51 -6.87 11.31 8.28
N LYS A 52 -7.91 10.77 7.62
CA LYS A 52 -7.78 9.90 6.44
C LYS A 52 -6.80 10.45 5.39
N ILE A 53 -6.90 11.73 5.05
CA ILE A 53 -6.00 12.35 4.05
C ILE A 53 -4.50 12.20 4.38
N VAL A 54 -4.14 12.18 5.67
CA VAL A 54 -2.76 11.97 6.12
C VAL A 54 -2.39 10.48 6.06
N THR A 55 -3.27 9.62 6.55
CA THR A 55 -3.10 8.16 6.55
C THR A 55 -2.93 7.62 5.13
N ASN A 56 -3.82 7.99 4.21
CA ASN A 56 -3.74 7.62 2.80
C ASN A 56 -2.41 8.06 2.18
N ARG A 57 -1.95 9.28 2.44
CA ARG A 57 -0.67 9.76 1.91
C ARG A 57 0.53 9.01 2.51
N LEU A 58 0.44 8.56 3.76
CA LEU A 58 1.46 7.71 4.38
C LEU A 58 1.47 6.29 3.79
N CYS A 59 0.30 5.70 3.51
CA CYS A 59 0.19 4.42 2.80
C CYS A 59 0.84 4.50 1.42
N ILE A 60 0.57 5.58 0.67
CA ILE A 60 1.22 5.84 -0.62
C ILE A 60 2.73 6.04 -0.46
N SER A 61 3.19 6.71 0.61
CA SER A 61 4.62 6.86 0.91
C SER A 61 5.30 5.52 1.18
N LEU A 62 4.62 4.60 1.87
CA LEU A 62 5.11 3.24 2.12
C LEU A 62 5.15 2.41 0.83
N ALA A 63 4.13 2.52 -0.02
CA ALA A 63 4.14 1.90 -1.35
C ALA A 63 5.32 2.38 -2.21
N ALA A 64 5.54 3.70 -2.26
CA ALA A 64 6.68 4.28 -2.96
C ALA A 64 8.02 3.76 -2.40
N PHE A 65 8.14 3.62 -1.07
CA PHE A 65 9.34 3.03 -0.45
C PHE A 65 9.55 1.58 -0.89
N ILE A 66 8.50 0.74 -0.86
CA ILE A 66 8.55 -0.66 -1.30
C ILE A 66 9.06 -0.75 -2.74
N LEU A 67 8.53 0.11 -3.63
CA LEU A 67 8.92 0.14 -5.02
C LEU A 67 10.34 0.66 -5.25
N GLN A 68 10.84 1.57 -4.41
CA GLN A 68 12.23 2.02 -4.49
C GLN A 68 13.23 0.94 -4.05
N GLN A 69 12.81 0.00 -3.21
CA GLN A 69 13.65 -1.16 -2.86
C GLN A 69 13.79 -2.13 -4.05
N GLY A 70 12.85 -2.15 -4.99
CA GLY A 70 12.93 -2.89 -6.26
C GLY A 70 12.75 -4.41 -6.16
N SER A 71 13.26 -5.03 -5.09
CA SER A 71 13.23 -6.48 -4.87
C SER A 71 12.87 -6.84 -3.43
N ALA A 72 12.20 -5.93 -2.72
CA ALA A 72 11.79 -6.21 -1.37
C ALA A 72 10.66 -7.24 -1.33
N ASP A 73 10.75 -8.14 -0.36
CA ASP A 73 9.64 -9.01 0.00
C ASP A 73 8.51 -8.15 0.58
N VAL A 74 7.47 -7.93 -0.22
CA VAL A 74 6.28 -7.14 0.15
C VAL A 74 5.65 -7.69 1.42
N ALA A 75 5.59 -9.02 1.57
CA ALA A 75 5.00 -9.65 2.74
C ALA A 75 5.84 -9.36 3.99
N GLU A 76 7.17 -9.42 3.91
CA GLU A 76 8.03 -9.11 5.07
C GLU A 76 7.99 -7.62 5.46
N ILE A 77 7.90 -6.69 4.49
CA ILE A 77 7.73 -5.28 4.81
C ILE A 77 6.39 -5.01 5.49
N LEU A 78 5.32 -5.67 5.04
CA LEU A 78 3.96 -5.45 5.53
C LEU A 78 3.57 -6.32 6.73
N ARG A 79 4.43 -7.27 7.14
CA ARG A 79 4.22 -8.13 8.31
C ARG A 79 3.81 -7.36 9.58
N PRO A 80 4.37 -6.18 9.90
CA PRO A 80 3.92 -5.39 11.06
C PRO A 80 2.47 -4.89 10.98
N LEU A 81 1.88 -4.81 9.78
CA LEU A 81 0.48 -4.45 9.56
C LEU A 81 -0.45 -5.67 9.57
N SER A 82 0.08 -6.89 9.61
CA SER A 82 -0.69 -8.14 9.57
C SER A 82 -1.30 -8.50 10.93
N THR A 83 -2.04 -7.55 11.52
CA THR A 83 -2.79 -7.72 12.77
C THR A 83 -4.26 -7.42 12.53
N ALA A 84 -5.15 -8.02 13.33
CA ALA A 84 -6.59 -7.78 13.20
C ALA A 84 -6.95 -6.28 13.28
N GLU A 85 -6.28 -5.52 14.16
CA GLU A 85 -6.49 -4.07 14.32
C GLU A 85 -6.06 -3.26 13.09
N ASN A 86 -5.04 -3.71 12.36
CA ASN A 86 -4.48 -3.00 11.22
C ASN A 86 -4.99 -3.52 9.87
N THR A 87 -5.98 -4.43 9.84
CA THR A 87 -6.47 -5.04 8.60
C THR A 87 -6.89 -4.01 7.55
N SER A 88 -7.65 -2.98 7.93
CA SER A 88 -8.07 -1.91 7.02
C SER A 88 -6.88 -1.14 6.43
N LEU A 89 -5.87 -0.89 7.27
CA LEU A 89 -4.65 -0.18 6.88
C LEU A 89 -3.77 -1.04 5.96
N LEU A 90 -3.67 -2.34 6.24
CA LEU A 90 -2.99 -3.30 5.37
C LEU A 90 -3.66 -3.36 3.99
N LEU A 91 -4.99 -3.45 3.95
CA LEU A 91 -5.76 -3.42 2.69
C LEU A 91 -5.51 -2.14 1.90
N GLU A 92 -5.45 -1.00 2.59
CA GLU A 92 -5.16 0.27 1.95
C GLU A 92 -3.76 0.28 1.33
N VAL A 93 -2.73 -0.14 2.07
CA VAL A 93 -1.35 -0.22 1.56
C VAL A 93 -1.26 -1.20 0.38
N LEU A 94 -1.88 -2.38 0.50
CA LEU A 94 -1.91 -3.36 -0.59
C LEU A 94 -2.60 -2.80 -1.83
N THR A 95 -3.68 -2.03 -1.68
CA THR A 95 -4.42 -1.44 -2.81
C THR A 95 -3.57 -0.40 -3.54
N VAL A 96 -2.86 0.47 -2.81
CA VAL A 96 -2.09 1.56 -3.41
C VAL A 96 -0.74 1.12 -4.00
N ILE A 97 -0.22 -0.07 -3.68
CA ILE A 97 1.05 -0.56 -4.26
C ILE A 97 0.98 -0.68 -5.80
N PRO A 98 0.00 -1.38 -6.39
CA PRO A 98 -0.18 -1.40 -7.85
C PRO A 98 -0.42 -0.01 -8.47
N GLU A 99 -1.19 0.84 -7.79
CA GLU A 99 -1.51 2.20 -8.25
C GLU A 99 -0.25 3.08 -8.31
N GLU A 100 0.60 2.98 -7.29
CA GLU A 100 1.87 3.69 -7.22
C GLU A 100 2.86 3.13 -8.24
N TYR A 101 2.92 1.80 -8.43
CA TYR A 101 3.76 1.18 -9.48
C TYR A 101 3.41 1.71 -10.88
N THR A 102 2.11 1.88 -11.13
CA THR A 102 1.59 2.39 -12.40
C THR A 102 1.96 3.86 -12.60
N SER A 103 1.73 4.70 -11.59
CA SER A 103 1.91 6.15 -11.70
C SER A 103 3.36 6.61 -11.55
N MET A 104 4.20 5.83 -10.84
CA MET A 104 5.58 6.19 -10.55
C MET A 104 6.45 6.10 -11.80
N THR A 105 7.14 7.20 -12.12
CA THR A 105 8.18 7.20 -13.16
C THR A 105 9.38 6.40 -12.68
N MET A 106 9.72 5.34 -13.40
CA MET A 106 10.81 4.42 -13.07
C MET A 106 11.66 4.13 -14.29
N GLY A 107 12.97 3.95 -14.10
CA GLY A 107 13.82 3.36 -15.14
C GLY A 107 13.43 1.91 -15.42
N SER A 108 13.61 1.46 -16.66
CA SER A 108 13.21 0.12 -17.13
C SER A 108 13.71 -1.02 -16.23
N ALA A 109 14.96 -0.95 -15.75
CA ALA A 109 15.54 -1.96 -14.87
C ALA A 109 14.81 -2.05 -13.51
N MET A 110 14.46 -0.91 -12.91
CA MET A 110 13.70 -0.87 -11.64
C MET A 110 12.27 -1.38 -11.85
N ARG A 111 11.63 -0.94 -12.94
CA ARG A 111 10.28 -1.38 -13.32
C ARG A 111 10.20 -2.90 -13.47
N SER A 112 11.17 -3.50 -14.16
CA SER A 112 11.26 -4.97 -14.33
C SER A 112 11.42 -5.72 -13.00
N LYS A 113 12.29 -5.22 -12.10
CA LYS A 113 12.47 -5.82 -10.76
C LYS A 113 11.19 -5.75 -9.93
N ASN A 114 10.54 -4.59 -9.88
CA ASN A 114 9.28 -4.41 -9.18
C ASN A 114 8.18 -5.32 -9.77
N ARG A 115 8.08 -5.42 -11.10
CA ARG A 115 7.13 -6.34 -11.75
C ARG A 115 7.32 -7.78 -11.28
N ALA A 116 8.56 -8.27 -11.23
CA ALA A 116 8.84 -9.62 -10.75
C ALA A 116 8.42 -9.81 -9.27
N ALA A 117 8.75 -8.86 -8.41
CA ALA A 117 8.40 -8.90 -6.99
C ALA A 117 6.87 -8.84 -6.76
N LEU A 118 6.17 -7.96 -7.50
CA LEU A 118 4.71 -7.84 -7.41
C LEU A 118 4.01 -9.08 -7.96
N ASN A 119 4.48 -9.66 -9.05
CA ASN A 119 3.93 -10.93 -9.56
C ASN A 119 4.11 -12.07 -8.56
N GLN A 120 5.26 -12.14 -7.87
CA GLN A 120 5.48 -13.12 -6.81
C GLN A 120 4.50 -12.92 -5.63
N ALA A 121 4.24 -11.68 -5.23
CA ALA A 121 3.31 -11.36 -4.14
C ALA A 121 1.83 -11.53 -4.54
N SER A 122 1.49 -11.36 -5.82
CA SER A 122 0.11 -11.29 -6.31
C SER A 122 -0.72 -12.52 -5.94
N GLY A 123 -0.16 -13.72 -6.05
CA GLY A 123 -0.88 -14.95 -5.75
C GLY A 123 -1.34 -15.01 -4.29
N MET A 124 -0.48 -14.61 -3.36
CA MET A 124 -0.81 -14.57 -1.93
C MET A 124 -1.84 -13.48 -1.62
N VAL A 125 -1.66 -12.28 -2.17
CA VAL A 125 -2.59 -11.17 -1.96
C VAL A 125 -3.98 -11.52 -2.49
N LEU A 126 -4.07 -12.06 -3.71
CA LEU A 126 -5.34 -12.46 -4.32
C LEU A 126 -6.02 -13.58 -3.53
N ASP A 127 -5.28 -14.60 -3.08
CA ASP A 127 -5.84 -15.70 -2.27
C ASP A 127 -6.43 -15.19 -0.94
N ASP A 128 -5.69 -14.33 -0.22
CA ASP A 128 -6.16 -13.77 1.04
C ASP A 128 -7.38 -12.84 0.83
N MET A 129 -7.39 -12.02 -0.21
CA MET A 129 -8.53 -11.15 -0.52
C MET A 129 -9.77 -11.92 -0.94
N LEU A 130 -9.60 -12.99 -1.75
CA LEU A 130 -10.71 -13.85 -2.16
C LEU A 130 -11.31 -14.57 -0.95
N ARG A 131 -10.46 -15.12 -0.06
CA ARG A 131 -10.92 -15.71 1.21
C ARG A 131 -11.66 -14.70 2.08
N TYR A 132 -11.21 -13.44 2.10
CA TYR A 132 -11.92 -12.38 2.81
C TYR A 132 -13.28 -12.09 2.17
N LEU A 133 -13.36 -12.03 0.83
CA LEU A 133 -14.59 -11.78 0.09
C LEU A 133 -15.58 -12.96 0.10
N GLU A 134 -15.16 -14.19 0.39
CA GLU A 134 -16.08 -15.31 0.62
C GLU A 134 -17.04 -15.04 1.79
N THR A 135 -16.63 -14.20 2.76
CA THR A 135 -17.52 -13.77 3.86
C THR A 135 -18.72 -12.96 3.38
N VAL A 136 -18.63 -12.31 2.20
CA VAL A 136 -19.77 -11.62 1.56
C VAL A 136 -20.96 -12.56 1.45
N TYR A 137 -20.76 -13.75 0.88
CA TYR A 137 -21.84 -14.70 0.68
C TYR A 137 -22.41 -15.18 2.03
N ASN A 138 -21.55 -15.50 2.98
CA ASN A 138 -21.97 -16.05 4.27
C ASN A 138 -22.76 -15.03 5.10
N ASP A 139 -22.29 -13.79 5.17
CA ASP A 139 -22.87 -12.77 6.02
C ASP A 139 -24.16 -12.19 5.40
N TYR A 140 -24.17 -11.90 4.09
CA TYR A 140 -25.39 -11.42 3.41
C TYR A 140 -26.55 -12.43 3.48
N ASN A 141 -26.25 -13.73 3.48
CA ASN A 141 -27.28 -14.77 3.55
C ASN A 141 -27.90 -14.90 4.95
N THR A 142 -27.25 -14.41 6.00
CA THR A 142 -27.73 -14.53 7.38
C THR A 142 -28.47 -13.28 7.86
N ALA A 143 -27.97 -12.08 7.53
CA ALA A 143 -28.61 -10.81 7.86
C ALA A 143 -28.10 -9.69 6.93
N SER A 144 -28.79 -8.54 6.92
CA SER A 144 -28.23 -7.35 6.28
C SER A 144 -26.92 -6.95 6.99
N PRO A 145 -25.79 -6.88 6.27
CA PRO A 145 -24.49 -6.58 6.85
C PRO A 145 -24.40 -5.12 7.31
N SER A 146 -23.49 -4.84 8.24
CA SER A 146 -23.22 -3.48 8.71
C SER A 146 -22.53 -2.66 7.61
N GLU A 147 -22.60 -1.33 7.72
CA GLU A 147 -21.88 -0.42 6.81
C GLU A 147 -20.36 -0.65 6.86
N GLU A 148 -19.82 -0.97 8.04
CA GLU A 148 -18.40 -1.29 8.23
C GLU A 148 -17.99 -2.55 7.46
N THR A 149 -18.82 -3.60 7.52
CA THR A 149 -18.59 -4.85 6.79
C THR A 149 -18.64 -4.62 5.28
N VAL A 150 -19.65 -3.90 4.79
CA VAL A 150 -19.77 -3.54 3.36
C VAL A 150 -18.57 -2.72 2.89
N HIS A 151 -18.10 -1.78 3.72
CA HIS A 151 -16.91 -1.00 3.43
C HIS A 151 -15.66 -1.88 3.33
N ALA A 152 -15.47 -2.82 4.27
CA ALA A 152 -14.34 -3.72 4.26
C ALA A 152 -14.31 -4.62 3.01
N TRP A 153 -15.46 -5.17 2.59
CA TRP A 153 -15.56 -5.92 1.34
C TRP A 153 -15.28 -5.06 0.11
N THR A 154 -15.76 -3.83 0.09
CA THR A 154 -15.46 -2.89 -1.00
C THR A 154 -13.96 -2.62 -1.08
N CYS A 155 -13.28 -2.42 0.05
CA CYS A 155 -11.83 -2.27 0.10
C CYS A 155 -11.10 -3.52 -0.41
N ALA A 156 -11.51 -4.72 0.00
CA ALA A 156 -10.91 -5.97 -0.49
C ALA A 156 -11.14 -6.16 -2.00
N ALA A 157 -12.34 -5.84 -2.52
CA ALA A 157 -12.63 -5.90 -3.95
C ALA A 157 -11.80 -4.90 -4.76
N ASN A 158 -11.62 -3.67 -4.25
CA ASN A 158 -10.75 -2.67 -4.87
C ASN A 158 -9.28 -3.11 -4.86
N CYS A 159 -8.82 -3.74 -3.77
CA CYS A 159 -7.50 -4.35 -3.71
C CYS A 159 -7.36 -5.41 -4.81
N VAL A 160 -8.27 -6.38 -4.91
CA VAL A 160 -8.24 -7.38 -6.00
C VAL A 160 -8.18 -6.72 -7.38
N ALA A 161 -9.01 -5.70 -7.63
CA ALA A 161 -9.04 -4.99 -8.89
C ALA A 161 -7.71 -4.27 -9.22
N SER A 162 -7.05 -3.66 -8.23
CA SER A 162 -5.77 -2.99 -8.46
C SER A 162 -4.65 -3.98 -8.79
N TRP A 163 -4.65 -5.16 -8.18
CA TRP A 163 -3.66 -6.21 -8.47
C TRP A 163 -3.90 -6.92 -9.81
N LEU A 164 -5.16 -7.14 -10.22
CA LEU A 164 -5.49 -7.75 -11.52
C LEU A 164 -5.14 -6.86 -12.72
N THR A 165 -5.12 -5.54 -12.54
CA THR A 165 -4.83 -4.59 -13.63
C THR A 165 -3.32 -4.35 -13.86
N LEU A 166 -2.46 -4.90 -12.99
CA LEU A 166 -0.99 -4.74 -13.02
C LEU A 166 -0.31 -5.23 -14.31
N ASP A 167 -0.93 -6.21 -15.00
CA ASP A 167 -0.47 -6.74 -16.29
C ASP A 167 -1.04 -6.01 -17.51
N GLY A 168 -2.14 -5.26 -17.35
CA GLY A 168 -2.85 -4.63 -18.46
C GLY A 168 -2.12 -3.41 -19.05
N GLN A 169 -1.36 -2.68 -18.25
CA GLN A 169 -0.79 -1.39 -18.65
C GLN A 169 0.55 -1.50 -19.39
N ASP A 170 1.45 -2.42 -19.03
CA ASP A 170 2.73 -2.57 -19.75
C ASP A 170 2.55 -3.09 -21.19
N ARG A 171 1.46 -3.82 -21.46
CA ARG A 171 1.12 -4.29 -22.82
C ARG A 171 0.73 -3.16 -23.77
N LEU A 172 0.27 -2.03 -23.24
CA LEU A 172 -0.07 -0.84 -24.03
C LEU A 172 1.18 0.01 -24.32
N ASP A 173 2.15 0.04 -23.41
CA ASP A 173 3.40 0.79 -23.59
C ASP A 173 4.43 0.07 -24.49
N SER A 174 4.16 -1.18 -24.85
CA SER A 174 5.02 -2.03 -25.71
C SER A 174 4.42 -2.33 -27.10
N ALA A 175 3.29 -1.72 -27.44
CA ALA A 175 2.63 -1.78 -28.75
C ALA A 175 2.78 -0.47 -29.52
#